data_AF-A0A382X2L3-F1
#
_entry.id   AF-A0A382X2L3-F1
#
_cell.length_a   1.000
_cell.length_b   1.000
_cell.length_c   1.000
_cell.angle_alpha   90.00
_cell.angle_beta   90.00
_cell.angle_gamma   90.00
#
_symmetry.space_group_name_H-M   'P 1'
#
loop_
_entity.id
_entity.type
_entity.pdbx_description
1 polymer ?
#
loop_
_entity_poly.entity_id
_entity_poly.type
_entity_poly.pdbx_seq_one_letter_code
_entity_poly.pdbx_strand_id
1 'polypeptide(L)'
;MKNLKLFIVLTRLSKPIGYMLLFWPCLWGLTIAYDFNNDLNIFIFYLFLFFAGSILMRSAGCIINDIADRNFDKKVARTKNRPIASGKISIFLATVYVLILCSLAFLVLINFNKLTIILAIASMPLAFTYPLMKRFTYWPQLFLGIIFNYGLILGWTSINESISLIPLVFYFGAIFWTLGYDTIYGYQDIKDDEVIGVKSTSIKFKNNPKKILFLCYSITFLSLIYIGLLMNFNYIYFLFLIFPFVHLFFFQLIKLN
;
A
#
# COMPACT_ATOMS: atom_id res chain seq x y z
N MET A 1 22.16 6.23 20.97
CA MET A 1 21.18 7.18 20.37
C MET A 1 21.34 7.37 18.86
N LYS A 2 22.55 7.60 18.31
CA LYS A 2 22.78 7.79 16.85
C LYS A 2 22.30 6.62 15.98
N ASN A 3 22.57 5.38 16.38
CA ASN A 3 22.17 4.18 15.63
C ASN A 3 20.64 3.97 15.61
N LEU A 4 19.94 4.28 16.71
CA LEU A 4 18.47 4.25 16.76
C LEU A 4 17.85 5.29 15.82
N LYS A 5 18.40 6.51 15.80
CA LYS A 5 17.94 7.56 14.87
C LYS A 5 18.14 7.14 13.41
N LEU A 6 19.28 6.51 13.09
CA LEU A 6 19.54 5.99 11.75
C LEU A 6 18.59 4.84 11.39
N PHE A 7 18.28 3.95 12.33
CA PHE A 7 17.30 2.88 12.13
C PHE A 7 15.90 3.43 11.85
N ILE A 8 15.42 4.40 12.62
CA ILE A 8 14.10 5.05 12.42
C ILE A 8 14.01 5.71 11.04
N VAL A 9 15.07 6.39 10.60
CA VAL A 9 15.12 7.01 9.27
C VAL A 9 15.14 5.96 8.17
N LEU A 10 15.91 4.89 8.34
CA LEU A 10 16.05 3.80 7.37
C LEU A 10 14.72 3.05 7.17
N THR A 11 14.02 2.72 8.26
CA THR A 11 12.73 2.02 8.26
C THR A 11 11.56 2.92 7.89
N ARG A 12 11.78 4.25 7.83
CA ARG A 12 10.75 5.27 7.61
C ARG A 12 9.64 5.26 8.67
N LEU A 13 9.93 4.77 9.88
CA LEU A 13 8.96 4.76 11.00
C LEU A 13 8.46 6.16 11.38
N SER A 14 9.26 7.20 11.13
CA SER A 14 8.85 8.60 11.33
C SER A 14 7.81 9.09 10.32
N LYS A 15 7.48 8.30 9.28
CA LYS A 15 6.53 8.65 8.22
C LYS A 15 5.37 7.64 8.20
N PRO A 16 4.34 7.84 9.03
CA PRO A 16 3.31 6.82 9.27
C PRO A 16 2.52 6.44 8.03
N ILE A 17 2.36 7.38 7.10
CA ILE A 17 1.59 7.22 5.86
C ILE A 17 1.95 5.93 5.12
N GLY A 18 3.23 5.59 5.05
CA GLY A 18 3.68 4.44 4.27
C GLY A 18 3.19 3.08 4.78
N TYR A 19 3.22 2.85 6.10
CA TYR A 19 2.71 1.60 6.66
C TYR A 19 1.20 1.65 6.88
N MET A 20 0.63 2.84 7.08
CA MET A 20 -0.83 3.01 7.15
C MET A 20 -1.50 2.64 5.83
N LEU A 21 -0.92 3.02 4.69
CA LEU A 21 -1.45 2.64 3.37
C LEU A 21 -1.42 1.13 3.11
N LEU A 22 -0.54 0.38 3.78
CA LEU A 22 -0.54 -1.09 3.72
C LEU A 22 -1.52 -1.70 4.73
N PHE A 23 -1.73 -1.03 5.86
CA PHE A 23 -2.62 -1.46 6.93
C PHE A 23 -4.12 -1.26 6.60
N TRP A 24 -4.50 -0.12 6.02
CA TRP A 24 -5.91 0.19 5.76
C TRP A 24 -6.62 -0.88 4.93
N PRO A 25 -6.05 -1.41 3.83
CA PRO A 25 -6.67 -2.50 3.08
C PRO A 25 -6.85 -3.77 3.91
N CYS A 26 -5.88 -4.13 4.77
CA CYS A 26 -6.01 -5.24 5.70
C CYS A 26 -7.22 -5.06 6.63
N LEU A 27 -7.34 -3.87 7.21
CA LEU A 27 -8.46 -3.53 8.09
C LEU A 27 -9.79 -3.56 7.34
N TRP A 28 -9.85 -3.03 6.12
CA TRP A 28 -11.07 -3.07 5.30
C TRP A 28 -11.51 -4.51 5.04
N GLY A 29 -10.59 -5.36 4.60
CA GLY A 29 -10.83 -6.79 4.36
C GLY A 29 -11.29 -7.52 5.62
N LEU A 30 -10.65 -7.26 6.76
CA LEU A 30 -11.04 -7.81 8.05
C LEU A 30 -12.45 -7.35 8.46
N THR A 31 -12.77 -6.08 8.28
CA THR A 31 -14.07 -5.48 8.66
C THR A 31 -15.22 -6.08 7.86
N ILE A 32 -15.06 -6.27 6.54
CA ILE A 32 -16.13 -6.85 5.73
C ILE A 32 -16.27 -8.36 5.91
N ALA A 33 -15.25 -9.04 6.45
CA ALA A 33 -15.31 -10.48 6.69
C ALA A 33 -15.82 -10.84 8.09
N TYR A 34 -15.61 -9.96 9.06
CA TYR A 34 -15.93 -10.23 10.46
C TYR A 34 -17.41 -10.01 10.77
N ASP A 35 -18.03 -10.96 11.45
CA ASP A 35 -19.39 -10.81 12.01
C ASP A 35 -19.31 -10.16 13.40
N PHE A 36 -19.72 -8.90 13.48
CA PHE A 36 -19.67 -8.08 14.70
C PHE A 36 -20.70 -8.46 15.77
N ASN A 37 -21.53 -9.48 15.54
CA ASN A 37 -22.32 -10.10 16.61
C ASN A 37 -21.48 -11.00 17.52
N ASN A 38 -20.29 -11.40 17.07
CA ASN A 38 -19.35 -12.22 17.84
C ASN A 38 -18.44 -11.37 18.75
N ASP A 39 -17.68 -12.06 19.61
CA ASP A 39 -16.73 -11.43 20.52
C ASP A 39 -15.58 -10.72 19.79
N LEU A 40 -15.52 -9.40 19.95
CA LEU A 40 -14.55 -8.48 19.35
C LEU A 40 -13.08 -8.81 19.66
N ASN A 41 -12.79 -9.68 20.64
CA ASN A 41 -11.44 -10.11 20.96
C ASN A 41 -10.67 -10.61 19.73
N ILE A 42 -11.31 -11.41 18.86
CA ILE A 42 -10.67 -11.92 17.63
C ILE A 42 -10.40 -10.78 16.64
N PHE A 43 -11.37 -9.89 16.45
CA PHE A 43 -11.23 -8.74 15.56
C PHE A 43 -10.07 -7.83 16.01
N ILE A 44 -10.02 -7.50 17.31
CA ILE A 44 -8.97 -6.66 17.90
C ILE A 44 -7.61 -7.36 17.80
N PHE A 45 -7.54 -8.66 18.06
CA PHE A 45 -6.31 -9.42 17.91
C PHE A 45 -5.77 -9.36 16.48
N TYR A 46 -6.61 -9.65 15.48
CA TYR A 46 -6.20 -9.60 14.07
C TYR A 46 -5.89 -8.19 13.60
N LEU A 47 -6.60 -7.17 14.10
CA LEU A 47 -6.29 -5.76 13.87
C LEU A 47 -4.83 -5.45 14.26
N PHE A 48 -4.41 -5.86 15.46
CA PHE A 48 -3.04 -5.66 15.93
C PHE A 48 -2.02 -6.45 15.12
N LEU A 49 -2.33 -7.68 14.74
CA LEU A 49 -1.45 -8.48 13.87
C LEU A 49 -1.26 -7.82 12.50
N PHE A 50 -2.33 -7.36 11.84
CA PHE A 50 -2.23 -6.66 10.56
C PHE A 50 -1.49 -5.33 10.69
N PHE A 51 -1.69 -4.59 11.78
CA PHE A 51 -0.97 -3.35 12.04
C PHE A 51 0.53 -3.59 12.22
N ALA A 52 0.90 -4.55 13.08
CA ALA A 52 2.30 -4.94 13.31
C ALA A 52 2.96 -5.46 12.03
N GLY A 53 2.29 -6.36 11.30
CA GLY A 53 2.76 -6.89 10.03
C GLY A 53 2.99 -5.79 8.99
N SER A 54 2.09 -4.81 8.91
CA SER A 54 2.21 -3.67 7.99
C SER A 54 3.43 -2.80 8.32
N ILE A 55 3.68 -2.51 9.60
CA ILE A 55 4.86 -1.76 10.05
C ILE A 55 6.15 -2.52 9.68
N LEU A 56 6.21 -3.80 10.02
CA LEU A 56 7.40 -4.64 9.81
C LEU A 56 7.72 -4.80 8.31
N MET A 57 6.73 -5.20 7.51
CA MET A 57 6.92 -5.44 6.08
C MET A 57 7.17 -4.14 5.30
N ARG A 58 6.52 -3.04 5.67
CA ARG A 58 6.84 -1.73 5.07
C ARG A 58 8.27 -1.32 5.38
N SER A 59 8.71 -1.52 6.62
CA SER A 59 10.08 -1.20 7.05
C SER A 59 11.11 -2.05 6.29
N ALA A 60 10.87 -3.36 6.13
CA ALA A 60 11.74 -4.25 5.37
C ALA A 60 11.81 -3.85 3.89
N GLY A 61 10.67 -3.61 3.24
CA GLY A 61 10.61 -3.15 1.84
C GLY A 61 11.32 -1.81 1.64
N CYS A 62 11.23 -0.90 2.61
CA CYS A 62 11.97 0.36 2.62
C CYS A 62 13.49 0.18 2.59
N ILE A 63 14.01 -0.76 3.37
CA ILE A 63 15.45 -1.06 3.40
C ILE A 63 15.88 -1.71 2.09
N ILE A 64 15.12 -2.68 1.58
CA ILE A 64 15.43 -3.36 0.31
C ILE A 64 15.46 -2.37 -0.85
N ASN A 65 14.49 -1.43 -0.89
CA ASN A 65 14.49 -0.36 -1.88
C ASN A 65 15.76 0.50 -1.79
N ASP A 66 16.17 0.90 -0.58
CA ASP A 66 17.39 1.69 -0.37
C ASP A 66 18.67 0.89 -0.73
N ILE A 67 18.69 -0.43 -0.52
CA ILE A 67 19.79 -1.31 -0.94
C ILE A 67 19.87 -1.36 -2.48
N ALA A 68 18.74 -1.55 -3.15
CA ALA A 68 18.64 -1.67 -4.60
C ALA A 68 18.97 -0.34 -5.33
N ASP A 69 18.47 0.78 -4.80
CA ASP A 69 18.64 2.10 -5.40
C ASP A 69 19.92 2.82 -4.92
N ARG A 70 20.75 2.20 -4.06
CA ARG A 70 21.92 2.86 -3.41
C ARG A 70 22.85 3.65 -4.34
N ASN A 71 23.09 3.14 -5.55
CA ASN A 71 24.01 3.77 -6.50
C ASN A 71 23.34 4.96 -7.23
N PHE A 72 22.04 4.87 -7.45
CA PHE A 72 21.23 5.95 -8.01
C PHE A 72 21.01 7.04 -6.97
N ASP A 73 20.67 6.66 -5.74
CA ASP A 73 20.40 7.58 -4.64
C ASP A 73 21.60 8.48 -4.33
N LYS A 74 22.83 7.98 -4.44
CA LYS A 74 24.06 8.79 -4.31
C LYS A 74 24.12 9.98 -5.28
N LYS A 75 23.48 9.87 -6.45
CA LYS A 75 23.51 10.87 -7.52
C LYS A 75 22.36 11.87 -7.45
N VAL A 76 21.36 11.65 -6.60
CA VAL A 76 20.14 12.46 -6.52
C VAL A 76 20.16 13.35 -5.28
N ALA A 77 20.01 14.67 -5.46
CA ALA A 77 20.12 15.65 -4.38
C ALA A 77 19.21 15.36 -3.17
N ARG A 78 17.99 14.87 -3.43
CA ARG A 78 17.00 14.51 -2.40
C ARG A 78 17.37 13.24 -1.62
N THR A 79 18.02 12.26 -2.25
CA THR A 79 18.24 10.93 -1.66
C THR A 79 19.69 10.59 -1.36
N LYS A 80 20.65 11.45 -1.74
CA LYS A 80 22.09 11.28 -1.45
C LYS A 80 22.41 11.11 0.03
N ASN A 81 21.58 11.69 0.91
CA ASN A 81 21.75 11.65 2.36
C ASN A 81 21.09 10.44 3.03
N ARG A 82 20.45 9.53 2.28
CA ARG A 82 19.87 8.30 2.83
C ARG A 82 20.94 7.47 3.54
N PRO A 83 20.61 6.73 4.61
CA PRO A 83 21.60 6.05 5.44
C PRO A 83 22.51 5.08 4.67
N ILE A 84 21.97 4.30 3.73
CA ILE A 84 22.73 3.35 2.91
C ILE A 84 23.52 4.09 1.80
N ALA A 85 22.89 5.04 1.10
CA ALA A 85 23.53 5.81 0.04
C ALA A 85 24.73 6.63 0.55
N SER A 86 24.61 7.24 1.73
CA SER A 86 25.67 8.03 2.37
C SER A 86 26.71 7.19 3.12
N GLY A 87 26.60 5.85 3.13
CA GLY A 87 27.53 4.96 3.82
C GLY A 87 27.42 4.94 5.34
N LYS A 88 26.42 5.63 5.92
CA LYS A 88 26.16 5.63 7.38
C LYS A 88 25.72 4.26 7.91
N ILE A 89 25.15 3.43 7.04
CA ILE A 89 24.78 2.03 7.32
C ILE A 89 25.36 1.16 6.20
N SER A 90 26.07 0.09 6.57
CA SER A 90 26.60 -0.88 5.60
C SER A 90 25.49 -1.74 5.02
N ILE A 91 25.69 -2.25 3.79
CA ILE A 91 24.73 -3.15 3.14
C ILE A 91 24.52 -4.41 3.99
N PHE A 92 25.60 -4.98 4.55
CA PHE A 92 25.52 -6.13 5.43
C PHE A 92 24.59 -5.88 6.62
N LEU A 93 24.77 -4.77 7.33
CA LEU A 93 23.92 -4.41 8.47
C LEU A 93 22.47 -4.16 8.05
N ALA A 94 22.25 -3.51 6.90
CA ALA A 94 20.91 -3.31 6.35
C ALA A 94 20.22 -4.64 6.03
N THR A 95 20.94 -5.60 5.46
CA THR A 95 20.43 -6.96 5.20
C THR A 95 20.09 -7.69 6.50
N VAL A 96 20.92 -7.56 7.55
CA VAL A 96 20.60 -8.12 8.88
C VAL A 96 19.30 -7.52 9.43
N TYR A 97 19.09 -6.20 9.30
CA TYR A 97 17.83 -5.58 9.72
C TYR A 97 16.62 -6.09 8.94
N VAL A 98 16.75 -6.28 7.62
CA VAL A 98 15.70 -6.88 6.79
C VAL A 98 15.37 -8.28 7.28
N LEU A 99 16.36 -9.13 7.54
CA LEU A 99 16.15 -10.49 8.03
C LEU A 99 15.40 -10.48 9.36
N ILE A 100 15.82 -9.64 10.32
CA ILE A 100 15.14 -9.49 11.61
C ILE A 100 13.67 -9.06 11.42
N LEU A 101 13.43 -8.03 10.61
CA LEU A 101 12.07 -7.53 10.36
C LEU A 101 11.18 -8.58 9.69
N CYS A 102 11.72 -9.31 8.70
CA CYS A 102 11.01 -10.39 8.03
C CYS A 102 10.74 -11.57 8.98
N SER A 103 11.68 -11.93 9.85
CA SER A 103 11.47 -12.97 10.87
C SER A 103 10.37 -12.57 11.86
N LEU A 104 10.37 -11.32 12.33
CA LEU A 104 9.29 -10.81 13.19
C LEU A 104 7.95 -10.78 12.45
N ALA A 105 7.93 -10.37 11.17
CA ALA A 105 6.72 -10.38 10.36
C ALA A 105 6.21 -11.81 10.11
N PHE A 106 7.11 -12.78 9.98
CA PHE A 106 6.74 -14.19 9.87
C PHE A 106 6.12 -14.72 11.17
N LEU A 107 6.66 -14.34 12.34
CA LEU A 107 6.05 -14.66 13.62
C LEU A 107 4.63 -14.08 13.75
N VAL A 108 4.38 -12.88 13.23
CA VAL A 108 3.03 -12.33 13.12
C VAL A 108 2.17 -13.18 12.18
N LEU A 109 2.70 -13.53 10.99
CA LEU A 109 1.98 -14.24 9.94
C LEU A 109 1.49 -15.63 10.36
N ILE A 110 2.28 -16.38 11.13
CA ILE A 110 1.91 -17.74 11.56
C ILE A 110 0.73 -17.79 12.55
N ASN A 111 0.25 -16.64 13.04
CA ASN A 111 -0.96 -16.56 13.86
C ASN A 111 -2.27 -16.56 13.04
N PHE A 112 -2.18 -16.53 11.70
CA PHE A 112 -3.34 -16.63 10.81
C PHE A 112 -3.57 -18.06 10.32
N ASN A 113 -4.74 -18.31 9.72
CA ASN A 113 -5.03 -19.59 9.09
C ASN A 113 -4.12 -19.88 7.88
N LYS A 114 -4.08 -21.16 7.48
CA LYS A 114 -3.20 -21.67 6.42
C LYS A 114 -3.41 -20.96 5.08
N LEU A 115 -4.65 -20.68 4.69
CA LEU A 115 -4.94 -20.00 3.42
C LEU A 115 -4.32 -18.60 3.41
N THR A 116 -4.51 -17.83 4.48
CA THR A 116 -3.97 -16.48 4.63
C THR A 116 -2.45 -16.48 4.61
N ILE A 117 -1.81 -17.46 5.27
CA ILE A 117 -0.35 -17.63 5.25
C ILE A 117 0.15 -17.86 3.82
N ILE A 118 -0.46 -18.78 3.08
CA ILE A 118 -0.06 -19.10 1.70
C ILE A 118 -0.19 -17.87 0.80
N LEU A 119 -1.32 -17.16 0.87
CA LEU A 119 -1.54 -15.97 0.06
C LEU A 119 -0.57 -14.83 0.41
N ALA A 120 -0.27 -14.64 1.69
CA ALA A 120 0.69 -13.62 2.12
C ALA A 120 2.10 -13.92 1.59
N ILE A 121 2.56 -15.18 1.65
CA ILE A 121 3.85 -15.58 1.08
C ILE A 121 3.84 -15.41 -0.45
N ALA A 122 2.75 -15.79 -1.12
CA ALA A 122 2.60 -15.64 -2.57
C ALA A 122 2.65 -14.17 -3.04
N SER A 123 2.36 -13.20 -2.17
CA SER A 123 2.47 -11.77 -2.47
C SER A 123 3.91 -11.23 -2.49
N MET A 124 4.88 -11.91 -1.86
CA MET A 124 6.25 -11.42 -1.71
C MET A 124 6.98 -11.16 -3.04
N PRO A 125 6.92 -12.05 -4.05
CA PRO A 125 7.54 -11.79 -5.35
C PRO A 125 7.02 -10.51 -6.01
N LEU A 126 5.72 -10.22 -5.87
CA LEU A 126 5.11 -8.99 -6.39
C LEU A 126 5.69 -7.77 -5.66
N ALA A 127 5.77 -7.81 -4.33
CA ALA A 127 6.30 -6.73 -3.52
C ALA A 127 7.74 -6.35 -3.88
N PHE A 128 8.60 -7.34 -4.14
CA PHE A 128 10.01 -7.11 -4.47
C PHE A 128 10.26 -6.71 -5.94
N THR A 129 9.35 -7.04 -6.85
CA THR A 129 9.50 -6.70 -8.27
C THR A 129 8.95 -5.31 -8.61
N TYR A 130 8.03 -4.75 -7.81
CA TYR A 130 7.44 -3.44 -8.05
C TYR A 130 8.42 -2.27 -8.27
N PRO A 131 9.51 -2.12 -7.49
CA PRO A 131 10.46 -1.01 -7.69
C PRO A 131 11.06 -0.96 -9.10
N LEU A 132 11.04 -2.08 -9.82
CA LEU A 132 11.52 -2.19 -11.19
C LEU A 132 10.50 -1.72 -12.23
N MET A 133 9.20 -1.68 -11.90
CA MET A 133 8.12 -1.39 -12.86
C MET A 133 8.26 -0.02 -13.52
N LYS A 134 8.78 0.97 -12.79
CA LYS A 134 9.07 2.32 -13.31
C LYS A 134 10.05 2.34 -14.49
N ARG A 135 10.84 1.27 -14.67
CA ARG A 135 11.80 1.12 -15.78
C ARG A 135 11.15 0.48 -17.02
N PHE A 136 10.07 -0.28 -16.84
CA PHE A 136 9.49 -1.09 -17.91
C PHE A 136 8.16 -0.51 -18.44
N THR A 137 7.32 0.05 -17.57
CA THR A 137 5.94 0.44 -17.91
C THR A 137 5.58 1.85 -17.45
N TYR A 138 4.61 2.47 -18.10
CA TYR A 138 3.95 3.72 -17.67
C TYR A 138 2.85 3.50 -16.62
N TRP A 139 2.71 2.27 -16.11
CA TRP A 139 1.71 1.92 -15.10
C TRP A 139 2.30 1.49 -13.75
N PRO A 140 3.44 2.03 -13.26
CA PRO A 140 3.96 1.58 -11.96
C PRO A 140 2.94 1.81 -10.85
N GLN A 141 2.18 2.91 -10.87
CA GLN A 141 1.10 3.18 -9.91
C GLN A 141 0.04 2.07 -9.84
N LEU A 142 -0.28 1.40 -10.96
CA LEU A 142 -1.23 0.30 -10.98
C LEU A 142 -0.66 -0.92 -10.25
N PHE A 143 0.62 -1.26 -10.49
CA PHE A 143 1.31 -2.33 -9.77
C PHE A 143 1.45 -2.04 -8.27
N LEU A 144 1.67 -0.76 -7.91
CA LEU A 144 1.63 -0.34 -6.51
C LEU A 144 0.25 -0.64 -5.90
N GLY A 145 -0.82 -0.30 -6.61
CA GLY A 145 -2.18 -0.58 -6.18
C GLY A 145 -2.45 -2.06 -5.94
N ILE A 146 -1.96 -2.94 -6.80
CA ILE A 146 -2.06 -4.40 -6.61
C ILE A 146 -1.38 -4.82 -5.30
N ILE A 147 -0.17 -4.35 -5.05
CA ILE A 147 0.62 -4.80 -3.89
C ILE A 147 0.09 -4.20 -2.59
N PHE A 148 -0.19 -2.90 -2.56
CA PHE A 148 -0.60 -2.21 -1.34
C PHE A 148 -1.97 -2.64 -0.88
N ASN A 149 -2.87 -2.98 -1.80
CA ASN A 149 -4.21 -3.41 -1.45
C ASN A 149 -4.35 -4.91 -1.25
N TYR A 150 -3.29 -5.71 -1.47
CA TYR A 150 -3.34 -7.17 -1.32
C TYR A 150 -3.78 -7.60 0.09
N GLY A 151 -3.48 -6.75 1.08
CA GLY A 151 -3.96 -6.87 2.45
C GLY A 151 -5.47 -7.04 2.57
N LEU A 152 -6.27 -6.51 1.65
CA LEU A 152 -7.73 -6.67 1.66
C LEU A 152 -8.14 -8.14 1.52
N ILE A 153 -7.48 -8.88 0.62
CA ILE A 153 -7.72 -10.31 0.45
C ILE A 153 -7.29 -11.05 1.73
N LEU A 154 -6.13 -10.70 2.29
CA LEU A 154 -5.63 -11.32 3.52
C LEU A 154 -6.53 -11.07 4.73
N GLY A 155 -7.04 -9.84 4.87
CA GLY A 155 -8.02 -9.46 5.89
C GLY A 155 -9.27 -10.33 5.79
N TRP A 156 -9.78 -10.52 4.58
CA TRP A 156 -10.95 -11.37 4.36
C TRP A 156 -10.68 -12.84 4.67
N THR A 157 -9.62 -13.41 4.10
CA THR A 157 -9.31 -14.83 4.27
C THR A 157 -8.92 -15.18 5.69
N SER A 158 -8.49 -14.20 6.51
CA SER A 158 -8.18 -14.40 7.92
C SER A 158 -9.38 -14.91 8.74
N ILE A 159 -10.61 -14.56 8.32
CA ILE A 159 -11.86 -14.97 8.96
C ILE A 159 -12.58 -16.06 8.15
N ASN A 160 -12.82 -15.82 6.85
CA ASN A 160 -13.74 -16.64 6.05
C ASN A 160 -13.07 -17.85 5.37
N GLU A 161 -11.74 -18.03 5.52
CA GLU A 161 -10.93 -19.14 4.96
C GLU A 161 -11.20 -19.52 3.50
N SER A 162 -11.71 -18.55 2.72
CA SER A 162 -12.12 -18.72 1.33
C SER A 162 -12.08 -17.39 0.61
N ILE A 163 -11.97 -17.43 -0.72
CA ILE A 163 -12.05 -16.23 -1.57
C ILE A 163 -13.44 -16.20 -2.19
N SER A 164 -14.20 -15.15 -1.91
CA SER A 164 -15.51 -14.89 -2.52
C SER A 164 -15.46 -13.67 -3.44
N LEU A 165 -16.57 -13.35 -4.08
CA LEU A 165 -16.67 -12.18 -4.97
C LEU A 165 -16.48 -10.86 -4.21
N ILE A 166 -16.94 -10.77 -2.96
CA ILE A 166 -16.94 -9.54 -2.15
C ILE A 166 -15.53 -8.93 -1.99
N PRO A 167 -14.52 -9.64 -1.44
CA PRO A 167 -13.18 -9.09 -1.29
C PRO A 167 -12.52 -8.80 -2.64
N LEU A 168 -12.85 -9.54 -3.71
CA LEU A 168 -12.27 -9.30 -5.04
C LEU A 168 -12.76 -7.99 -5.66
N VAL A 169 -14.06 -7.69 -5.56
CA VAL A 169 -14.61 -6.42 -6.04
C VAL A 169 -14.03 -5.26 -5.25
N PHE A 170 -13.97 -5.37 -3.91
CA PHE A 170 -13.41 -4.29 -3.10
C PHE A 170 -11.91 -4.10 -3.37
N TYR A 171 -11.15 -5.19 -3.48
CA TYR A 171 -9.74 -5.15 -3.85
C TYR A 171 -9.52 -4.46 -5.21
N PHE A 172 -10.33 -4.78 -6.21
CA PHE A 172 -10.27 -4.12 -7.51
C PHE A 172 -10.51 -2.60 -7.39
N GLY A 173 -11.54 -2.18 -6.66
CA GLY A 173 -11.79 -0.77 -6.39
C GLY A 173 -10.64 -0.07 -5.65
N ALA A 174 -10.04 -0.75 -4.68
CA ALA A 174 -8.93 -0.24 -3.88
C ALA A 174 -7.63 -0.10 -4.70
N ILE A 175 -7.40 -0.98 -5.70
CA ILE A 175 -6.31 -0.81 -6.68
C ILE A 175 -6.46 0.52 -7.41
N PHE A 176 -7.66 0.85 -7.88
CA PHE A 176 -7.91 2.12 -8.57
C PHE A 176 -7.86 3.34 -7.64
N TRP A 177 -8.18 3.16 -6.36
CA TRP A 177 -7.97 4.21 -5.35
C TRP A 177 -6.49 4.55 -5.24
N THR A 178 -5.63 3.53 -5.12
CA THR A 178 -4.17 3.70 -5.11
C THR A 178 -3.63 4.26 -6.41
N LEU A 179 -4.11 3.78 -7.55
CA LEU A 179 -3.76 4.35 -8.85
C LEU A 179 -4.07 5.85 -8.90
N GLY A 180 -5.24 6.27 -8.40
CA GLY A 180 -5.64 7.66 -8.35
C GLY A 180 -4.71 8.52 -7.50
N TYR A 181 -4.64 8.25 -6.19
CA TYR A 181 -3.86 9.11 -5.29
C TYR A 181 -2.35 9.07 -5.59
N ASP A 182 -1.81 7.93 -6.02
CA ASP A 182 -0.38 7.82 -6.34
C ASP A 182 -0.05 8.47 -7.69
N THR A 183 -1.04 8.61 -8.59
CA THR A 183 -0.91 9.45 -9.79
C THR A 183 -0.91 10.94 -9.42
N ILE A 184 -1.72 11.37 -8.44
CA ILE A 184 -1.64 12.74 -7.89
C ILE A 184 -0.24 13.01 -7.34
N TYR A 185 0.27 12.10 -6.51
CA TYR A 185 1.62 12.19 -5.98
C TYR A 185 2.66 12.25 -7.12
N GLY A 186 2.51 11.40 -8.14
CA GLY A 186 3.39 11.39 -9.32
C GLY A 186 3.34 12.65 -10.18
N TYR A 187 2.29 13.48 -10.12
CA TYR A 187 2.29 14.78 -10.79
C TYR A 187 3.23 15.79 -10.12
N GLN A 188 3.50 15.65 -8.83
CA GLN A 188 4.42 16.53 -8.10
C GLN A 188 5.88 16.30 -8.51
N ASP A 189 6.22 15.05 -8.89
CA ASP A 189 7.56 14.62 -9.28
C ASP A 189 7.75 14.60 -10.83
N ILE A 190 6.76 15.06 -11.62
CA ILE A 190 6.74 14.84 -13.08
C ILE A 190 7.94 15.44 -13.83
N LYS A 191 8.41 16.64 -13.42
CA LYS A 191 9.54 17.31 -14.06
C LYS A 191 10.83 16.51 -13.87
N ASP A 192 11.05 15.99 -12.66
CA ASP A 192 12.23 15.20 -12.32
C ASP A 192 12.18 13.83 -13.01
N ASP A 193 11.01 13.19 -13.07
CA ASP A 193 10.83 11.90 -13.72
C ASP A 193 11.08 11.99 -15.24
N GLU A 194 10.64 13.07 -15.91
CA GLU A 194 10.91 13.31 -17.33
C GLU A 194 12.40 13.52 -17.61
N VAL A 195 13.11 14.25 -16.76
CA VAL A 195 14.57 14.48 -16.88
C VAL A 195 15.35 13.17 -16.74
N ILE A 196 14.94 12.29 -15.83
CA ILE A 196 15.64 11.03 -15.54
C ILE A 196 15.15 9.90 -16.48
N GLY A 197 14.12 10.15 -17.30
CA GLY A 197 13.58 9.19 -18.27
C GLY A 197 12.81 8.03 -17.64
N VAL A 198 12.27 8.23 -16.43
CA VAL A 198 11.45 7.24 -15.72
C VAL A 198 10.02 7.25 -16.29
N LYS A 199 9.39 6.09 -16.40
CA LYS A 199 8.00 5.98 -16.87
C LYS A 199 7.03 6.00 -15.69
N SER A 200 5.94 6.76 -15.80
CA SER A 200 4.90 6.85 -14.76
C SER A 200 3.52 7.14 -15.36
N THR A 201 2.46 6.86 -14.60
CA THR A 201 1.07 7.13 -15.02
C THR A 201 0.80 8.63 -15.12
N SER A 202 1.43 9.44 -14.25
CA SER A 202 1.38 10.89 -14.35
C SER A 202 1.97 11.40 -15.66
N ILE A 203 3.13 10.88 -16.11
CA ILE A 203 3.70 11.22 -17.42
C ILE A 203 2.76 10.80 -18.55
N LYS A 204 2.21 9.58 -18.51
CA LYS A 204 1.31 9.06 -19.56
C LYS A 204 0.06 9.92 -19.74
N PHE A 205 -0.50 10.44 -18.65
CA PHE A 205 -1.72 11.24 -18.67
C PHE A 205 -1.48 12.72 -18.38
N LYS A 206 -0.28 13.24 -18.65
CA LYS A 206 0.09 14.63 -18.36
C LYS A 206 -0.82 15.68 -19.00
N ASN A 207 -1.36 15.38 -20.19
CA ASN A 207 -2.25 16.28 -20.91
C ASN A 207 -3.71 16.21 -20.43
N ASN A 208 -4.10 15.14 -19.72
CA ASN A 208 -5.49 14.91 -19.29
C ASN A 208 -5.56 14.35 -17.86
N PRO A 209 -4.99 15.05 -16.86
CA PRO A 209 -4.80 14.49 -15.53
C PRO A 209 -6.13 14.26 -14.79
N LYS A 210 -7.09 15.19 -14.95
CA LYS A 210 -8.43 15.06 -14.35
C LYS A 210 -9.21 13.86 -14.92
N LYS A 211 -9.00 13.48 -16.18
CA LYS A 211 -9.72 12.37 -16.84
C LYS A 211 -9.33 11.02 -16.23
N ILE A 212 -8.04 10.76 -16.03
CA ILE A 212 -7.58 9.49 -15.44
C ILE A 212 -8.00 9.37 -13.98
N LEU A 213 -7.93 10.46 -13.21
CA LEU A 213 -8.36 10.48 -11.81
C LEU A 213 -9.87 10.25 -11.69
N PHE A 214 -10.67 10.92 -12.53
CA PHE A 214 -12.11 10.72 -12.56
C PHE A 214 -12.47 9.26 -12.80
N LEU A 215 -11.82 8.60 -13.77
CA LEU A 215 -12.03 7.18 -14.06
C LEU A 215 -11.66 6.31 -12.85
N CYS A 216 -10.49 6.54 -12.24
CA CYS A 216 -10.03 5.77 -11.09
C CYS A 216 -11.00 5.88 -9.91
N TYR A 217 -11.37 7.11 -9.54
CA TYR A 217 -12.29 7.34 -8.43
C TYR A 217 -13.72 6.87 -8.72
N SER A 218 -14.15 6.91 -9.97
CA SER A 218 -15.43 6.30 -10.38
C SER A 218 -15.43 4.80 -10.15
N ILE A 219 -14.35 4.10 -10.53
CA ILE A 219 -14.23 2.65 -10.31
C ILE A 219 -14.20 2.33 -8.81
N THR A 220 -13.42 3.06 -8.01
CA THR A 220 -13.40 2.92 -6.56
C THR A 220 -14.79 3.14 -5.97
N PHE A 221 -15.47 4.23 -6.33
CA PHE A 221 -16.76 4.58 -5.75
C PHE A 221 -17.86 3.59 -6.13
N LEU A 222 -17.90 3.15 -7.39
CA LEU A 222 -18.82 2.12 -7.85
C LEU A 222 -18.58 0.78 -7.13
N SER A 223 -17.32 0.41 -6.87
CA SER A 223 -17.04 -0.79 -6.09
C SER A 223 -17.58 -0.72 -4.67
N LEU A 224 -17.52 0.46 -4.03
CA LEU A 224 -18.03 0.69 -2.66
C LEU A 224 -19.56 0.58 -2.63
N ILE A 225 -20.24 1.16 -3.61
CA ILE A 225 -21.69 1.00 -3.76
C ILE A 225 -22.04 -0.48 -3.96
N TYR A 226 -21.33 -1.16 -4.87
CA TYR A 226 -21.64 -2.53 -5.25
C TYR A 226 -21.44 -3.51 -4.09
N ILE A 227 -20.36 -3.39 -3.31
CA ILE A 227 -20.19 -4.22 -2.10
C ILE A 227 -21.26 -3.93 -1.04
N GLY A 228 -21.67 -2.67 -0.86
CA GLY A 228 -22.75 -2.32 0.05
C GLY A 228 -24.07 -2.99 -0.33
N LEU A 229 -24.36 -3.08 -1.64
CA LEU A 229 -25.53 -3.79 -2.17
C LEU A 229 -25.38 -5.31 -2.01
N LEU A 230 -24.22 -5.89 -2.38
CA LEU A 230 -23.97 -7.33 -2.25
C LEU A 230 -24.07 -7.84 -0.81
N MET A 231 -23.63 -7.03 0.15
CA MET A 231 -23.65 -7.38 1.58
C MET A 231 -24.94 -6.94 2.30
N ASN A 232 -25.92 -6.38 1.57
CA ASN A 232 -27.17 -5.86 2.13
C ASN A 232 -26.96 -4.88 3.29
N PHE A 233 -26.00 -3.96 3.15
CA PHE A 233 -25.74 -2.96 4.18
C PHE A 233 -26.91 -1.98 4.35
N ASN A 234 -27.04 -1.43 5.55
CA ASN A 234 -28.07 -0.47 5.91
C ASN A 234 -27.89 0.87 5.15
N TYR A 235 -28.97 1.62 4.92
CA TYR A 235 -28.95 2.97 4.33
C TYR A 235 -27.92 3.92 4.98
N ILE A 236 -27.61 3.73 6.27
CA ILE A 236 -26.56 4.49 6.97
C ILE A 236 -25.21 4.35 6.26
N TYR A 237 -24.83 3.15 5.80
CA TYR A 237 -23.59 2.93 5.04
C TYR A 237 -23.55 3.80 3.79
N PHE A 238 -24.64 3.79 3.01
CA PHE A 238 -24.75 4.58 1.78
C PHE A 238 -24.75 6.09 2.04
N LEU A 239 -25.31 6.54 3.16
CA LEU A 239 -25.22 7.93 3.59
C LEU A 239 -23.77 8.33 3.92
N PHE A 240 -23.02 7.45 4.59
CA PHE A 240 -21.60 7.69 4.87
C PHE A 240 -20.71 7.65 3.61
N LEU A 241 -21.16 7.07 2.48
CA LEU A 241 -20.45 7.16 1.21
C LEU A 241 -20.35 8.60 0.66
N ILE A 242 -21.13 9.55 1.17
CA ILE A 242 -20.99 10.97 0.82
C ILE A 242 -19.59 11.48 1.17
N PHE A 243 -18.99 11.04 2.29
CA PHE A 243 -17.66 11.49 2.70
C PHE A 243 -16.55 11.10 1.70
N PRO A 244 -16.37 9.81 1.32
CA PRO A 244 -15.40 9.44 0.29
C PRO A 244 -15.76 10.05 -1.06
N PHE A 245 -17.04 10.23 -1.40
CA PHE A 245 -17.43 10.92 -2.64
C PHE A 245 -16.90 12.36 -2.67
N VAL A 246 -17.19 13.15 -1.63
CA VAL A 246 -16.72 14.54 -1.51
C VAL A 246 -15.19 14.60 -1.52
N HIS A 247 -14.53 13.70 -0.79
CA HIS A 247 -13.07 13.67 -0.74
C HIS A 247 -12.44 13.37 -2.12
N LEU A 248 -12.90 12.32 -2.82
CA LEU A 248 -12.29 11.88 -4.07
C LEU A 248 -12.61 12.84 -5.23
N PHE A 249 -13.87 13.25 -5.38
CA PHE A 249 -14.31 14.03 -6.54
C PHE A 249 -14.21 15.54 -6.35
N PHE A 250 -14.44 16.06 -5.14
CA PHE A 250 -14.33 17.50 -4.91
C PHE A 250 -12.96 17.87 -4.39
N PHE A 251 -12.47 17.24 -3.33
CA PHE A 251 -11.20 17.67 -2.74
C PHE A 251 -9.99 17.29 -3.60
N GLN A 252 -9.87 16.02 -4.03
CA GLN A 252 -8.69 15.57 -4.76
C GLN A 252 -8.70 16.01 -6.24
N LEU A 253 -9.85 15.92 -6.93
CA LEU A 253 -9.92 16.20 -8.36
C LEU A 253 -9.97 17.69 -8.71
N ILE A 254 -10.66 18.52 -7.90
CA ILE A 254 -10.75 19.98 -8.15
C ILE A 254 -9.47 20.68 -7.72
N LYS A 255 -8.83 20.28 -6.62
CA LYS A 255 -7.55 20.86 -6.18
C LYS A 255 -6.35 20.46 -7.04
N LEU A 256 -6.52 19.53 -7.98
CA LEU A 256 -5.51 19.21 -8.97
C LEU A 256 -5.44 20.36 -10.00
N ASN A 257 -4.79 21.45 -9.62
CA ASN A 257 -4.42 22.58 -10.47
C ASN A 257 -2.91 22.79 -10.38
#